data_AF-A0A3N5Q5Y8-F1
#
_entry.id   AF-A0A3N5Q5Y8-F1
#
_cell.length_a   1.000
_cell.length_b   1.000
_cell.length_c   1.000
_cell.angle_alpha   90.00
_cell.angle_beta   90.00
_cell.angle_gamma   90.00
#
_symmetry.space_group_name_H-M   'P 1'
#
loop_
_entity.id
_entity.type
_entity.pdbx_description
1 polymer ?
#
loop_
_entity_poly.entity_id
_entity_poly.type
_entity_poly.pdbx_seq_one_letter_code
_entity_poly.pdbx_strand_id
1 'polypeptide(L)'
;MPDKTSSSDAGNYQEIGAYWDKHDATEYGEQEPVEFDVHIRSQRHYFPVEGQLWQKIKRLADHRGISEETLLNIFLKERIDQLEREQESLTSKST
;
A
#
# COMPACT_ATOMS: atom_id res chain seq x y z
N MET A 1 0.73 52.75 -1.31
CA MET A 1 -0.20 52.16 -2.30
C MET A 1 -0.52 50.77 -1.77
N PRO A 2 -1.79 50.32 -1.74
CA PRO A 2 -2.08 48.98 -1.23
C PRO A 2 -1.69 47.96 -2.31
N ASP A 3 -0.71 47.14 -1.99
CA ASP A 3 -0.21 46.08 -2.86
C ASP A 3 -1.25 44.95 -2.91
N LYS A 4 -2.11 44.97 -3.93
CA LYS A 4 -3.09 43.91 -4.21
C LYS A 4 -2.33 42.62 -4.53
N THR A 5 -2.65 41.51 -3.86
CA THR A 5 -2.06 40.20 -4.16
C THR A 5 -2.61 39.66 -5.49
N SER A 6 -1.71 39.30 -6.41
CA SER A 6 -2.01 38.97 -7.81
C SER A 6 -3.03 37.83 -8.01
N SER A 7 -3.24 36.97 -7.02
CA SER A 7 -4.10 35.78 -7.14
C SER A 7 -5.49 35.93 -6.51
N SER A 8 -5.71 36.93 -5.65
CA SER A 8 -6.98 37.09 -4.90
C SER A 8 -7.60 38.50 -5.00
N ASP A 9 -6.91 39.46 -5.62
CA ASP A 9 -7.31 40.88 -5.80
C ASP A 9 -7.90 41.54 -4.54
N ALA A 10 -7.38 41.17 -3.37
CA ALA A 10 -7.89 41.61 -2.07
C ALA A 10 -7.04 42.76 -1.49
N GLY A 11 -7.67 43.66 -0.72
CA GLY A 11 -7.04 44.86 -0.17
C GLY A 11 -6.50 44.71 1.26
N ASN A 12 -6.85 43.62 1.95
CA ASN A 12 -6.34 43.29 3.29
C ASN A 12 -6.34 41.76 3.54
N TYR A 13 -5.66 41.32 4.61
CA TYR A 13 -5.49 39.90 4.93
C TYR A 13 -6.81 39.16 5.21
N GLN A 14 -7.80 39.82 5.81
CA GLN A 14 -9.10 39.21 6.09
C GLN A 14 -9.85 38.89 4.80
N GLU A 15 -9.78 39.77 3.81
CA GLU A 15 -10.36 39.56 2.48
C GLU A 15 -9.67 38.42 1.72
N ILE A 16 -8.35 38.26 1.87
CA ILE A 16 -7.60 37.13 1.27
C ILE A 16 -8.09 35.79 1.84
N GLY A 17 -8.25 35.69 3.16
CA GLY A 17 -8.75 34.47 3.80
C GLY A 17 -10.17 34.12 3.36
N ALA A 18 -11.08 35.10 3.39
CA ALA A 18 -12.47 34.90 2.97
C ALA A 18 -12.62 34.51 1.49
N TYR A 19 -11.64 34.87 0.65
CA TYR A 19 -11.56 34.42 -0.73
C TYR A 19 -11.18 32.94 -0.81
N TRP A 20 -10.07 32.52 -0.17
CA TRP A 20 -9.60 31.12 -0.22
C TRP A 20 -10.47 30.13 0.57
N ASP A 21 -11.27 30.59 1.54
CA ASP A 21 -12.29 29.74 2.20
C ASP A 21 -13.35 29.22 1.22
N LYS A 22 -13.48 29.86 0.04
CA LYS A 22 -14.49 29.56 -0.98
C LYS A 22 -13.90 29.11 -2.32
N HIS A 23 -12.59 29.10 -2.48
CA HIS A 23 -11.90 28.79 -3.75
C HIS A 23 -10.77 27.79 -3.50
N ASP A 24 -10.59 26.82 -4.39
CA ASP A 24 -9.54 25.81 -4.27
C ASP A 24 -8.24 26.30 -4.93
N ALA A 25 -7.11 26.12 -4.26
CA ALA A 25 -5.79 26.47 -4.80
C ALA A 25 -5.41 25.64 -6.04
N THR A 26 -6.05 24.50 -6.25
CA THR A 26 -5.87 23.66 -7.45
C THR A 26 -6.61 24.19 -8.68
N GLU A 27 -7.57 25.10 -8.50
CA GLU A 27 -8.34 25.74 -9.58
C GLU A 27 -7.70 27.05 -10.07
N TYR A 28 -6.72 27.56 -9.32
CA TYR A 28 -6.07 28.85 -9.58
C TYR A 28 -4.55 28.71 -9.62
N GLY A 29 -3.98 28.82 -10.81
CA GLY A 29 -2.55 28.70 -11.08
C GLY A 29 -2.29 27.75 -12.24
N GLU A 30 -1.25 28.01 -13.04
CA GLU A 30 -0.85 27.09 -14.09
C GLU A 30 -0.25 25.82 -13.47
N GLN A 31 -0.66 24.65 -13.95
CA GLN A 31 -0.04 23.39 -13.54
C GLN A 31 1.35 23.30 -14.16
N GLU A 32 2.37 23.56 -13.35
CA GLU A 32 3.75 23.35 -13.76
C GLU A 32 4.15 21.87 -13.58
N PRO A 33 4.77 21.23 -14.58
CA PRO A 33 5.33 19.90 -14.41
C PRO A 33 6.39 19.91 -13.30
N VAL A 34 6.17 19.12 -12.25
CA VAL A 34 7.12 18.93 -11.16
C VAL A 34 7.58 17.47 -11.13
N GLU A 35 8.89 17.26 -10.97
CA GLU A 35 9.43 15.92 -10.74
C GLU A 35 9.29 15.57 -9.26
N PHE A 36 8.67 14.42 -8.97
CA PHE A 36 8.60 13.86 -7.63
C PHE A 36 8.83 12.34 -7.66
N ASP A 37 9.60 11.86 -6.70
CA ASP A 37 9.95 10.44 -6.59
C ASP A 37 8.96 9.69 -5.69
N VAL A 38 8.11 8.87 -6.31
CA VAL A 38 7.23 7.96 -5.57
C VAL A 38 7.96 6.66 -5.26
N HIS A 39 8.37 6.48 -4.01
CA HIS A 39 9.03 5.27 -3.54
C HIS A 39 8.02 4.17 -3.19
N ILE A 40 7.44 3.51 -4.20
CA ILE A 40 6.60 2.31 -3.98
C ILE A 40 7.52 1.13 -3.66
N ARG A 41 7.82 0.90 -2.37
CA ARG A 41 8.63 -0.24 -1.93
C ARG A 41 7.77 -1.48 -1.79
N SER A 42 7.88 -2.41 -2.73
CA SER A 42 7.43 -3.80 -2.52
C SER A 42 8.32 -4.43 -1.44
N GLN A 43 7.76 -4.73 -0.27
CA GLN A 43 8.47 -5.47 0.78
C GLN A 43 8.45 -6.96 0.42
N ARG A 44 9.64 -7.54 0.21
CA ARG A 44 9.81 -8.97 -0.05
C ARG A 44 10.58 -9.61 1.09
N HIS A 45 10.09 -10.75 1.56
CA HIS A 45 10.76 -11.58 2.55
C HIS A 45 11.26 -12.85 1.88
N TYR A 46 12.56 -13.13 2.01
CA TYR A 46 13.19 -14.31 1.44
C TYR A 46 13.51 -15.31 2.54
N PHE A 47 13.09 -16.56 2.34
CA PHE A 47 13.35 -17.66 3.26
C PHE A 47 14.07 -18.79 2.53
N PRO A 48 15.09 -19.41 3.14
CA PRO A 48 15.73 -20.58 2.55
C PRO A 48 14.77 -21.77 2.55
N VAL A 49 14.69 -22.47 1.42
CA VAL A 49 13.91 -23.71 1.26
C VAL A 49 14.86 -24.86 1.02
N GLU A 50 14.64 -25.98 1.71
CA GLU A 50 15.44 -27.20 1.54
C GLU A 50 15.34 -27.73 0.09
N GLY A 51 16.44 -28.25 -0.44
CA GLY A 51 16.58 -28.55 -1.86
C GLY A 51 15.58 -29.59 -2.38
N GLN A 52 15.34 -30.68 -1.64
CA GLN A 52 14.38 -31.70 -2.03
C GLN A 52 12.94 -31.18 -1.93
N LEU A 53 12.62 -30.38 -0.91
CA LEU A 53 11.34 -29.71 -0.77
C LEU A 53 11.09 -28.75 -1.95
N TRP A 54 12.07 -27.93 -2.31
CA TRP A 54 11.98 -27.05 -3.47
C TRP A 54 11.70 -27.83 -4.76
N GLN A 55 12.38 -28.95 -4.99
CA GLN A 55 12.11 -29.80 -6.16
C GLN A 55 10.69 -30.37 -6.19
N LYS A 56 10.07 -30.62 -5.03
CA LYS A 56 8.66 -31.05 -4.96
C LYS A 56 7.71 -29.90 -5.25
N ILE A 57 7.98 -28.72 -4.67
CA ILE A 57 7.20 -27.50 -4.90
C ILE A 57 7.21 -27.15 -6.39
N LYS A 58 8.39 -27.12 -7.01
CA LYS A 58 8.56 -26.85 -8.44
C LYS A 58 7.71 -27.77 -9.31
N ARG A 59 7.85 -29.09 -9.14
CA ARG A 59 7.06 -30.07 -9.90
C ARG A 59 5.56 -29.89 -9.73
N LEU A 60 5.12 -29.55 -8.53
CA LEU A 60 3.70 -29.35 -8.25
C LEU A 60 3.18 -28.02 -8.82
N ALA A 61 4.00 -26.96 -8.80
CA ALA A 61 3.69 -25.67 -9.38
C ALA A 61 3.56 -25.79 -10.91
N ASP A 62 4.54 -26.46 -11.54
CA ASP A 62 4.55 -26.77 -12.98
C ASP A 62 3.29 -27.56 -13.37
N HIS A 63 2.95 -28.63 -12.63
CA HIS A 63 1.75 -29.42 -12.90
C HIS A 63 0.45 -28.62 -12.74
N ARG A 64 0.42 -27.61 -11.85
CA ARG A 64 -0.74 -26.75 -11.63
C ARG A 64 -0.77 -25.51 -12.53
N GLY A 65 0.27 -25.28 -13.33
CA GLY A 65 0.38 -24.11 -14.21
C GLY A 65 0.49 -22.78 -13.46
N ILE A 66 1.03 -22.79 -12.23
CA ILE A 66 1.20 -21.59 -11.40
C ILE A 66 2.65 -21.43 -10.97
N SER A 67 3.03 -20.24 -10.49
CA SER A 67 4.39 -20.00 -10.01
C SER A 67 4.67 -20.72 -8.69
N GLU A 68 5.95 -21.02 -8.45
CA GLU A 68 6.43 -21.58 -7.18
C GLU A 68 6.07 -20.67 -6.00
N GLU A 69 6.17 -19.35 -6.17
CA GLU A 69 5.79 -18.33 -5.19
C GLU A 69 4.30 -18.39 -4.85
N THR A 70 3.44 -18.45 -5.88
CA THR A 70 1.99 -18.54 -5.68
C THR A 70 1.61 -19.83 -4.95
N LEU A 71 2.19 -20.97 -5.35
CA LEU A 71 1.93 -22.24 -4.68
C LEU A 71 2.38 -22.22 -3.21
N LEU A 72 3.58 -21.69 -2.94
CA LEU A 72 4.10 -21.53 -1.58
C LEU A 72 3.19 -20.65 -0.73
N ASN A 73 2.75 -19.50 -1.26
CA ASN A 73 1.87 -18.59 -0.52
C ASN A 73 0.52 -19.23 -0.19
N ILE A 74 -0.07 -20.00 -1.12
CA ILE A 74 -1.30 -20.74 -0.86
C ILE A 74 -1.11 -21.74 0.28
N PHE A 75 -0.07 -22.58 0.21
CA PHE A 75 0.17 -23.61 1.22
C PHE A 75 0.52 -23.05 2.59
N LEU A 76 1.34 -21.99 2.64
CA LEU A 76 1.69 -21.33 3.90
C LEU A 76 0.45 -20.72 4.54
N LYS A 77 -0.41 -20.05 3.75
CA LYS A 77 -1.66 -19.50 4.26
C LYS A 77 -2.57 -20.59 4.82
N GLU A 78 -2.83 -21.64 4.05
CA GLU A 78 -3.68 -22.76 4.49
C GLU A 78 -3.16 -23.38 5.80
N ARG A 79 -1.84 -23.55 5.93
CA ARG A 79 -1.22 -24.12 7.12
C ARG A 79 -1.30 -23.18 8.33
N ILE A 80 -1.07 -21.88 8.14
CA ILE A 80 -1.17 -20.88 9.21
C ILE A 80 -2.62 -20.81 9.70
N ASP A 81 -3.58 -20.67 8.79
CA ASP A 81 -5.00 -20.59 9.13
C ASP A 81 -5.46 -21.84 9.92
N GLN A 82 -4.93 -23.03 9.58
CA GLN A 82 -5.19 -24.25 10.33
C GLN A 82 -4.61 -24.20 11.75
N LEU A 83 -3.36 -23.77 11.90
CA LEU A 83 -2.69 -23.66 13.19
C LEU A 83 -3.36 -22.65 14.12
N GLU A 84 -3.88 -21.54 13.57
CA GLU A 84 -4.63 -20.55 14.33
C GLU A 84 -5.93 -21.15 14.89
N ARG A 85 -6.71 -21.84 14.05
CA ARG A 85 -7.94 -22.54 14.51
C ARG A 85 -7.66 -23.60 15.57
N GLU A 86 -6.57 -24.36 15.41
CA GLU A 86 -6.16 -25.37 16.38
C GLU A 86 -5.84 -24.72 17.74
N GLN A 87 -5.11 -23.59 17.75
CA GLN A 87 -4.80 -22.84 18.97
C GLN A 87 -6.05 -22.27 19.64
N GLU A 88 -6.95 -21.65 18.88
CA GLU A 88 -8.22 -21.13 19.40
C GLU A 88 -9.04 -22.24 20.09
N SER A 89 -9.12 -23.42 19.47
CA SER A 89 -9.84 -24.57 20.02
C SER A 89 -9.27 -25.11 21.33
N LEU A 90 -7.94 -24.96 21.53
CA LEU A 90 -7.25 -25.37 22.75
C LEU A 90 -7.46 -24.33 23.86
N THR A 91 -7.45 -23.03 23.51
CA THR A 91 -7.71 -21.95 24.46
C THR A 91 -9.16 -21.91 24.95
N SER A 92 -10.13 -22.19 24.07
CA SER A 92 -11.56 -22.22 24.42
C SER A 92 -11.97 -23.47 25.21
N LYS A 93 -11.19 -24.55 25.19
CA LYS A 93 -11.42 -25.75 26.03
C LYS A 93 -10.80 -25.64 27.43
N SER A 94 -9.92 -24.67 27.65
CA SER A 94 -9.23 -24.42 28.93
C SER A 94 -9.91 -23.35 29.80
N THR A 95 -11.02 -22.76 29.34
CA THR A 95 -11.88 -21.82 30.09
C THR A 95 -13.22 -22.47 30.34
#